data_AF-A0A7S2SQT5-F1
#
_entry.id   AF-A0A7S2SQT5-F1
#
_cell.length_a   1.000
_cell.length_b   1.000
_cell.length_c   1.000
_cell.angle_alpha   90.00
_cell.angle_beta   90.00
_cell.angle_gamma   90.00
#
_symmetry.space_group_name_H-M   'P 1'
#
loop_
_entity.id
_entity.type
_entity.pdbx_description
1 polymer ?
#
loop_
_entity_poly.entity_id
_entity_poly.type
_entity_poly.pdbx_seq_one_letter_code
_entity_poly.pdbx_strand_id
1 'polypeptide(L)'
;MVFFVCEGCNESLKKNQVDKHASFCSACWAVTCVDCNVTFEGDDYRQHTSCISEAQKYEGALYRGPKKGGETGSKKKKGPQEIWMEVVEQAAAESQQAPANIRSMISNLSGFGNVPRNQNKFCNFVKNSLRVRSEPMIKQIWEFLQQRQTAAVAASAAAAPPPPNTPSAAMEAAGTGANKPGSVTTSKGAELDKSGKKRKRDEAKEEEKEERGAEEKRRSKKSSEADQQTLAIDWERAAVKCIKKAPTKSLSAKVWKL
;
A
#
# COMPACT_ATOMS: atom_id res chain seq x y z
N MET A 1 8.59 15.14 -3.42
CA MET A 1 9.85 15.76 -3.90
C MET A 1 9.72 17.24 -3.57
N VAL A 2 10.64 17.80 -2.79
CA VAL A 2 10.57 19.20 -2.29
C VAL A 2 11.08 20.18 -3.36
N PHE A 3 10.44 21.34 -3.47
CA PHE A 3 10.83 22.43 -4.35
C PHE A 3 11.41 23.61 -3.56
N PHE A 4 12.44 24.22 -4.12
CA PHE A 4 13.16 25.36 -3.58
C PHE A 4 13.07 26.54 -4.55
N VAL A 5 13.18 27.76 -4.04
CA VAL A 5 13.30 28.99 -4.82
C VAL A 5 14.64 29.63 -4.47
N CYS A 6 15.41 30.03 -5.48
CA CYS A 6 16.66 30.75 -5.25
C CYS A 6 16.37 32.23 -4.96
N GLU A 7 16.88 32.77 -3.85
CA GLU A 7 16.68 34.18 -3.48
C GLU A 7 17.44 35.17 -4.38
N GLY A 8 18.45 34.69 -5.13
CA GLY A 8 19.23 35.53 -6.04
C GLY A 8 18.55 35.79 -7.39
N CYS A 9 17.97 34.74 -7.99
CA CYS A 9 17.41 34.80 -9.35
C CYS A 9 15.93 34.36 -9.42
N ASN A 10 15.31 34.03 -8.29
CA ASN A 10 13.91 33.60 -8.17
C ASN A 10 13.53 32.40 -9.05
N GLU A 11 14.49 31.54 -9.39
CA GLU A 11 14.24 30.31 -10.13
C GLU A 11 13.73 29.22 -9.19
N SER A 12 12.70 28.48 -9.63
CA SER A 12 12.17 27.32 -8.89
C SER A 12 12.92 26.03 -9.25
N LEU A 13 13.44 25.34 -8.25
CA LEU A 13 14.39 24.25 -8.38
C LEU A 13 13.92 23.02 -7.60
N LYS A 14 14.12 21.84 -8.16
CA LYS A 14 13.97 20.57 -7.41
C LYS A 14 15.22 20.37 -6.56
N LYS A 15 15.12 19.70 -5.41
CA LYS A 15 16.28 19.43 -4.52
C LYS A 15 17.55 18.95 -5.24
N ASN A 16 17.43 18.02 -6.18
CA ASN A 16 18.57 17.47 -6.94
C ASN A 16 19.19 18.44 -7.96
N GLN A 17 18.52 19.57 -8.24
CA GLN A 17 18.99 20.61 -9.17
C GLN A 17 19.57 21.82 -8.44
N VAL A 18 19.42 21.91 -7.12
CA VAL A 18 19.95 23.03 -6.33
C VAL A 18 21.48 23.07 -6.39
N ASP A 19 22.17 21.93 -6.25
CA ASP A 19 23.64 21.89 -6.35
C ASP A 19 24.14 22.39 -7.73
N LYS A 20 23.43 22.01 -8.80
CA LYS A 20 23.78 22.47 -10.15
C LYS A 20 23.52 23.96 -10.29
N HIS A 21 22.36 24.42 -9.84
CA HIS A 21 22.02 25.84 -9.90
C HIS A 21 23.01 26.70 -9.11
N ALA A 22 23.41 26.30 -7.91
CA ALA A 22 24.41 27.02 -7.11
C ALA A 22 25.78 27.12 -7.82
N SER A 23 26.12 26.15 -8.68
CA SER A 23 27.35 26.18 -9.48
C SER A 23 27.28 27.15 -10.67
N PHE A 24 26.08 27.44 -11.19
CA PHE A 24 25.88 28.34 -12.34
C PHE A 24 25.42 29.74 -11.95
N CYS A 25 24.68 29.87 -10.85
CA CYS A 25 24.12 31.12 -10.37
C CYS A 25 25.05 31.72 -9.31
N SER A 26 25.84 32.71 -9.71
CA SER A 26 26.74 33.45 -8.81
C SER A 26 26.01 34.30 -7.76
N ALA A 27 24.70 34.53 -7.95
CA ALA A 27 23.85 35.27 -7.02
C ALA A 27 23.11 34.37 -6.01
N CYS A 28 23.30 33.05 -6.08
CA CYS A 28 22.66 32.11 -5.16
C CYS A 28 23.36 32.16 -3.79
N TRP A 29 22.83 32.97 -2.88
CA TRP A 29 23.29 33.04 -1.49
C TRP A 29 22.42 32.18 -0.56
N ALA A 30 21.12 32.07 -0.85
CA ALA A 30 20.17 31.24 -0.12
C ALA A 30 19.07 30.67 -1.01
N VAL A 31 18.46 29.58 -0.53
CA VAL A 31 17.31 28.93 -1.16
C VAL A 31 16.17 28.76 -0.15
N THR A 32 14.97 29.16 -0.53
CA THR A 32 13.74 29.01 0.28
C THR A 32 12.97 27.78 -0.15
N CYS A 33 12.59 26.93 0.81
CA CYS A 33 11.67 25.82 0.50
C CYS A 33 10.24 26.35 0.38
N VAL A 34 9.56 26.05 -0.74
CA VAL A 34 8.19 26.52 -1.02
C VAL A 34 7.16 25.92 -0.05
N ASP A 35 7.45 24.71 0.44
CA ASP A 35 6.52 23.97 1.26
C ASP A 35 6.53 24.49 2.72
N CYS A 36 7.72 24.72 3.31
CA CYS A 36 7.87 25.20 4.69
C CYS A 36 8.17 26.69 4.84
N ASN A 37 8.43 27.41 3.75
CA ASN A 37 8.87 28.80 3.74
C ASN A 37 10.12 29.06 4.62
N VAL A 38 10.97 28.05 4.82
CA VAL A 38 12.24 28.19 5.53
C VAL A 38 13.32 28.52 4.50
N THR A 39 14.08 29.57 4.78
CA THR A 39 15.27 29.97 4.03
C THR A 39 16.47 29.18 4.53
N PHE A 40 17.20 28.56 3.60
CA PHE A 40 18.43 27.83 3.86
C PHE A 40 19.59 28.58 3.22
N GLU A 41 20.59 28.93 4.02
CA GLU A 41 21.81 29.59 3.55
C GLU A 41 22.85 28.53 3.20
N GLY A 42 23.57 28.72 2.10
CA GLY A 42 24.61 27.76 1.66
C GLY A 42 24.07 26.34 1.43
N ASP A 43 24.66 25.36 2.14
CA ASP A 43 24.41 23.92 1.95
C ASP A 43 23.34 23.31 2.88
N ASP A 44 22.72 24.09 3.77
CA ASP A 44 21.79 23.59 4.80
C ASP A 44 20.54 22.92 4.20
N TYR A 45 20.16 23.28 2.98
CA TYR A 45 19.05 22.66 2.25
C TYR A 45 19.25 21.13 2.03
N ARG A 46 20.49 20.64 2.10
CA ARG A 46 20.80 19.21 1.97
C ARG A 46 20.19 18.40 3.10
N GLN A 47 20.17 18.96 4.31
CA GLN A 47 19.62 18.34 5.53
C GLN A 47 18.09 18.36 5.55
N HIS A 48 17.46 19.19 4.70
CA HIS A 48 16.01 19.24 4.57
C HIS A 48 15.47 18.01 3.82
N THR A 49 15.23 16.92 4.55
CA THR A 49 14.68 15.66 4.00
C THR A 49 13.17 15.54 4.15
N SER A 50 12.57 16.30 5.07
CA SER A 50 11.13 16.29 5.35
C SER A 50 10.64 17.69 5.65
N CYS A 51 9.63 18.13 4.91
CA CYS A 51 8.95 19.40 5.15
C CYS A 51 7.90 19.27 6.27
N ILE A 52 7.54 20.40 6.89
CA ILE A 52 6.39 20.47 7.81
C ILE A 52 5.12 19.99 7.10
N SER A 53 4.24 19.33 7.84
CA SER A 53 2.93 18.93 7.32
C SER A 53 2.02 20.14 7.16
N GLU A 54 1.06 20.07 6.23
CA GLU A 54 0.05 21.12 6.03
C GLU A 54 -0.67 21.47 7.34
N ALA A 55 -1.02 20.46 8.13
CA ALA A 55 -1.61 20.63 9.47
C ALA A 55 -0.69 21.46 10.39
N GLN A 56 0.61 21.20 10.41
CA GLN A 56 1.55 21.99 11.21
C GLN A 56 1.69 23.44 10.71
N LYS A 57 1.59 23.67 9.39
CA LYS A 57 1.68 25.01 8.78
C LYS A 57 0.42 25.85 9.06
N TYR A 58 -0.77 25.26 8.95
CA TYR A 58 -2.04 25.98 9.03
C TYR A 58 -2.70 25.93 10.42
N GLU A 59 -2.49 24.87 11.20
CA GLU A 59 -3.12 24.71 12.52
C GLU A 59 -2.34 25.40 13.64
N GLY A 60 -1.15 25.95 13.36
CA GLY A 60 -0.40 26.85 14.25
C GLY A 60 -0.38 26.40 15.72
N ALA A 61 -0.96 27.21 16.61
CA ALA A 61 -1.02 26.94 18.04
C ALA A 61 -2.01 25.82 18.45
N LEU A 62 -2.95 25.44 17.57
CA LEU A 62 -3.86 24.31 17.77
C LEU A 62 -3.22 22.98 17.33
N TYR A 63 -2.10 23.00 16.60
CA TYR A 63 -1.43 21.79 16.14
C TYR A 63 -0.86 20.99 17.32
N ARG A 64 -1.56 19.91 17.69
CA ARG A 64 -1.05 18.88 18.60
C ARG A 64 -0.21 17.89 17.81
N GLY A 65 0.97 18.31 17.36
CA GLY A 65 1.91 17.43 16.69
C GLY A 65 2.32 16.21 17.53
N PRO A 66 2.90 15.16 16.94
CA PRO A 66 3.45 14.05 17.70
C PRO A 66 4.62 14.58 18.54
N LYS A 67 4.36 14.84 19.83
CA LYS A 67 5.35 15.35 20.78
C LYS A 67 6.59 14.46 20.78
N LYS A 68 7.72 14.98 20.27
CA LYS A 68 9.04 14.42 20.53
C LYS A 68 9.36 14.72 22.00
N GLY A 69 9.36 13.67 22.84
CA GLY A 69 9.75 13.74 24.24
C GLY A 69 8.62 14.22 25.15
N GLY A 70 7.91 13.29 25.77
CA GLY A 70 6.83 13.62 26.69
C GLY A 70 5.93 12.43 26.94
N GLU A 71 6.33 11.62 27.90
CA GLU A 71 5.66 10.49 28.51
C GLU A 71 4.20 10.79 28.91
N THR A 72 3.28 10.66 27.96
CA THR A 72 1.85 10.49 28.25
C THR A 72 1.28 9.50 27.26
N GLY A 73 1.22 8.22 27.70
CA GLY A 73 0.27 7.13 27.41
C GLY A 73 -0.61 7.07 26.16
N SER A 74 -0.32 7.80 25.08
CA SER A 74 -1.05 7.67 23.83
C SER A 74 -0.39 6.56 23.04
N LYS A 75 -1.01 5.38 23.06
CA LYS A 75 -0.66 4.25 22.19
C LYS A 75 -0.41 4.78 20.78
N LYS A 76 0.87 4.93 20.41
CA LYS A 76 1.28 5.16 19.02
C LYS A 76 0.55 4.07 18.24
N LYS A 77 -0.36 4.44 17.33
CA LYS A 77 -1.11 3.47 16.54
C LYS A 77 -0.06 2.62 15.82
N LYS A 78 0.18 1.41 16.34
CA LYS A 78 1.19 0.51 15.80
C LYS A 78 0.85 0.28 14.34
N GLY A 79 1.84 0.41 13.46
CA GLY A 79 1.62 0.18 12.04
C GLY A 79 1.10 -1.25 11.82
N PRO A 80 0.33 -1.54 10.75
CA PRO A 80 -0.11 -2.90 10.46
C PRO A 80 1.03 -3.93 10.37
N GLN A 81 2.25 -3.46 10.03
CA GLN A 81 3.46 -4.27 10.00
C GLN A 81 4.04 -4.52 11.40
N GLU A 82 4.04 -3.52 12.29
CA GLU A 82 4.50 -3.69 13.68
C GLU A 82 3.57 -4.65 14.44
N ILE A 83 2.25 -4.52 14.25
CA ILE A 83 1.26 -5.46 14.81
C ILE A 83 1.51 -6.89 14.30
N TRP A 84 1.83 -7.04 13.01
CA TRP A 84 2.16 -8.34 12.45
C TRP A 84 3.44 -8.93 13.04
N MET A 85 4.48 -8.11 13.23
CA MET A 85 5.73 -8.55 13.87
C MET A 85 5.50 -8.98 15.32
N GLU A 86 4.63 -8.29 16.05
CA GLU A 86 4.24 -8.70 17.42
C GLU A 86 3.54 -10.06 17.45
N VAL A 87 2.69 -10.35 16.46
CA VAL A 87 2.08 -11.69 16.33
C VAL A 87 3.14 -12.76 16.08
N VAL A 88 4.16 -12.47 15.28
CA VAL A 88 5.28 -13.40 15.01
C VAL A 88 6.12 -13.62 16.26
N GLU A 89 6.44 -12.55 17.01
CA GLU A 89 7.18 -12.64 18.27
C GLU A 89 6.39 -13.39 19.35
N GLN A 90 5.09 -13.11 19.48
CA GLN A 90 4.21 -13.84 20.38
C GLN A 90 4.09 -15.32 19.99
N ALA A 91 4.02 -15.62 18.70
CA ALA A 91 4.03 -17.01 18.21
C ALA A 91 5.35 -17.72 18.53
N ALA A 92 6.48 -17.01 18.56
CA ALA A 92 7.77 -17.56 18.97
C ALA A 92 7.85 -17.79 20.49
N ALA A 93 7.33 -16.85 21.31
CA ALA A 93 7.23 -17.02 22.75
C ALA A 93 6.33 -18.20 23.14
N GLU A 94 5.20 -18.35 22.44
CA GLU A 94 4.24 -19.43 22.61
C GLU A 94 4.53 -20.61 21.65
N SER A 95 5.80 -20.88 21.37
CA SER A 95 6.23 -21.95 20.44
C SER A 95 5.77 -23.35 20.88
N GLN A 96 5.37 -23.54 22.14
CA GLN A 96 4.85 -24.79 22.67
C GLN A 96 3.46 -25.17 22.14
N GLN A 97 2.62 -24.22 21.71
CA GLN A 97 1.32 -24.54 21.10
C GLN A 97 1.43 -24.88 19.60
N ALA A 98 2.59 -24.66 18.97
CA ALA A 98 2.80 -25.05 17.58
C ALA A 98 3.10 -26.56 17.46
N PRO A 99 2.83 -27.20 16.32
CA PRO A 99 3.21 -28.57 16.07
C PRO A 99 4.75 -28.71 16.00
N ALA A 100 5.29 -29.82 16.51
CA ALA A 100 6.73 -30.00 16.78
C ALA A 100 7.62 -29.75 15.54
N ASN A 101 7.11 -30.03 14.35
CA ASN A 101 7.81 -29.87 13.08
C ASN A 101 8.03 -28.41 12.66
N ILE A 102 7.32 -27.43 13.24
CA ILE A 102 7.43 -26.02 12.84
C ILE A 102 7.97 -25.09 13.93
N ARG A 103 8.13 -25.57 15.17
CA ARG A 103 8.54 -24.75 16.33
C ARG A 103 9.90 -24.06 16.12
N SER A 104 10.88 -24.79 15.60
CA SER A 104 12.22 -24.26 15.33
C SER A 104 12.17 -23.16 14.27
N MET A 105 11.30 -23.30 13.27
CA MET A 105 11.14 -22.32 12.20
C MET A 105 10.50 -21.03 12.69
N ILE A 106 9.50 -21.11 13.57
CA ILE A 106 8.87 -19.93 14.18
C ILE A 106 9.89 -19.18 15.06
N SER A 107 10.74 -19.90 15.78
CA SER A 107 11.82 -19.30 16.59
C SER A 107 12.87 -18.62 15.71
N ASN A 108 13.18 -19.18 14.54
CA ASN A 108 14.07 -18.51 13.58
C ASN A 108 13.39 -17.31 12.91
N LEU A 109 12.06 -17.33 12.74
CA LEU A 109 11.30 -16.23 12.14
C LEU A 109 11.34 -14.95 12.98
N SER A 110 11.33 -15.05 14.31
CA SER A 110 11.43 -13.89 15.19
C SER A 110 12.79 -13.18 15.12
N GLY A 111 13.85 -13.87 14.66
CA GLY A 111 15.15 -13.26 14.41
C GLY A 111 15.18 -12.31 13.20
N PHE A 112 14.18 -12.37 12.32
CA PHE A 112 14.08 -11.45 11.18
C PHE A 112 13.28 -10.21 11.57
N GLY A 113 13.87 -9.03 11.46
CA GLY A 113 13.20 -7.76 11.78
C GLY A 113 12.05 -7.36 10.85
N ASN A 114 11.86 -8.06 9.72
CA ASN A 114 10.79 -7.76 8.77
C ASN A 114 10.26 -9.01 8.05
N VAL A 115 9.17 -9.57 8.56
CA VAL A 115 8.50 -10.72 7.98
C VAL A 115 7.31 -10.26 7.11
N PRO A 116 7.21 -10.69 5.84
CA PRO A 116 6.10 -10.30 4.98
C PRO A 116 4.73 -10.78 5.49
N ARG A 117 3.74 -9.88 5.46
CA ARG A 117 2.33 -10.14 5.84
C ARG A 117 1.47 -10.73 4.72
N ASN A 118 1.98 -10.86 3.51
CA ASN A 118 1.23 -11.49 2.41
C ASN A 118 1.71 -12.93 2.26
N GLN A 119 0.78 -13.89 2.21
CA GLN A 119 1.10 -15.32 2.15
C GLN A 119 2.08 -15.68 1.04
N ASN A 120 1.89 -15.20 -0.19
CA ASN A 120 2.79 -15.56 -1.30
C ASN A 120 4.20 -14.98 -1.09
N LYS A 121 4.27 -13.74 -0.59
CA LYS A 121 5.55 -13.10 -0.25
C LYS A 121 6.21 -13.81 0.93
N PHE A 122 5.44 -14.25 1.92
CA PHE A 122 5.90 -15.03 3.06
C PHE A 122 6.43 -16.39 2.62
N CYS A 123 5.70 -17.12 1.77
CA CYS A 123 6.15 -18.40 1.25
C CYS A 123 7.50 -18.26 0.52
N ASN A 124 7.66 -17.23 -0.31
CA ASN A 124 8.92 -16.97 -0.99
C ASN A 124 10.03 -16.54 -0.01
N PHE A 125 9.70 -15.74 0.99
CA PHE A 125 10.62 -15.34 2.05
C PHE A 125 11.13 -16.54 2.85
N VAL A 126 10.26 -17.47 3.26
CA VAL A 126 10.63 -18.67 3.99
C VAL A 126 11.44 -19.63 3.11
N LYS A 127 11.05 -19.80 1.84
CA LYS A 127 11.81 -20.61 0.88
C LYS A 127 13.24 -20.09 0.68
N ASN A 128 13.42 -18.77 0.60
CA ASN A 128 14.73 -18.16 0.37
C ASN A 128 15.55 -18.06 1.66
N SER A 129 14.98 -17.42 2.69
CA SER A 129 15.69 -17.08 3.94
C SER A 129 15.93 -18.28 4.85
N LEU A 130 14.93 -19.16 5.00
CA LEU A 130 15.04 -20.37 5.84
C LEU A 130 15.41 -21.63 5.03
N ARG A 131 15.53 -21.51 3.69
CA ARG A 131 15.87 -22.62 2.77
C ARG A 131 14.97 -23.85 2.90
N VAL A 132 13.71 -23.65 3.32
CA VAL A 132 12.72 -24.71 3.47
C VAL A 132 12.14 -25.04 2.10
N ARG A 133 12.34 -26.28 1.63
CA ARG A 133 11.83 -26.76 0.33
C ARG A 133 10.46 -27.40 0.41
N SER A 134 9.98 -27.71 1.62
CA SER A 134 8.66 -28.31 1.85
C SER A 134 7.57 -27.24 1.86
N GLU A 135 6.89 -27.09 0.73
CA GLU A 135 5.71 -26.22 0.61
C GLU A 135 4.60 -26.48 1.64
N PRO A 136 4.22 -27.73 2.00
CA PRO A 136 3.16 -27.94 2.98
C PRO A 136 3.53 -27.42 4.38
N MET A 137 4.81 -27.53 4.76
CA MET A 137 5.30 -27.03 6.06
C MET A 137 5.25 -25.50 6.12
N ILE A 138 5.56 -24.81 5.02
CA ILE A 138 5.50 -23.35 4.94
C ILE A 138 4.05 -22.87 5.09
N LYS A 139 3.10 -23.58 4.46
CA LYS A 139 1.67 -23.30 4.61
C LYS A 139 1.20 -23.52 6.05
N GLN A 140 1.66 -24.57 6.72
CA GLN A 140 1.36 -24.81 8.14
C GLN A 140 1.88 -23.69 9.05
N ILE A 141 3.11 -23.20 8.81
CA ILE A 141 3.66 -22.05 9.54
C ILE A 141 2.79 -20.80 9.32
N TRP A 142 2.45 -20.53 8.06
CA TRP A 142 1.60 -19.40 7.71
C TRP A 142 0.22 -19.47 8.39
N GLU A 143 -0.43 -20.63 8.32
CA GLU A 143 -1.75 -20.87 8.91
C GLU A 143 -1.73 -20.71 10.43
N PHE A 144 -0.67 -21.18 11.10
CA PHE A 144 -0.48 -20.97 12.54
C PHE A 144 -0.36 -19.47 12.88
N LEU A 145 0.45 -18.72 12.15
CA LEU A 145 0.58 -17.26 12.35
C LEU A 145 -0.72 -16.52 12.05
N GLN A 146 -1.46 -16.95 11.02
CA GLN A 146 -2.75 -16.38 10.66
C GLN A 146 -3.82 -16.66 11.73
N GLN A 147 -3.84 -17.86 12.31
CA GLN A 147 -4.72 -18.21 13.42
C GLN A 147 -4.43 -17.36 14.66
N ARG A 148 -3.16 -17.08 14.96
CA ARG A 148 -2.78 -16.15 16.05
C ARG A 148 -3.18 -14.72 15.74
N GLN A 149 -3.07 -14.30 14.48
CA GLN A 149 -3.53 -12.98 14.05
C GLN A 149 -5.05 -12.81 14.20
N THR A 150 -5.85 -13.80 13.78
CA THR A 150 -7.31 -13.74 13.95
C THR A 150 -7.71 -13.80 15.41
N ALA A 151 -7.05 -14.61 16.24
CA ALA A 151 -7.26 -14.66 17.68
C ALA A 151 -6.91 -13.33 18.37
N ALA A 152 -5.80 -12.68 18.01
CA ALA A 152 -5.42 -11.38 18.55
C ALA A 152 -6.43 -10.28 18.18
N VAL A 153 -6.94 -10.28 16.95
CA VAL A 153 -8.00 -9.36 16.52
C VAL A 153 -9.30 -9.63 17.30
N ALA A 154 -9.69 -10.90 17.46
CA ALA A 154 -10.88 -11.27 18.25
C ALA A 154 -10.75 -10.86 19.73
N ALA A 155 -9.59 -11.06 20.35
CA ALA A 155 -9.33 -10.65 21.72
C ALA A 155 -9.37 -9.11 21.87
N SER A 156 -8.83 -8.36 20.90
CA SER A 156 -8.91 -6.90 20.89
C SER A 156 -10.34 -6.37 20.69
N ALA A 157 -11.21 -7.14 20.02
CA ALA A 157 -12.63 -6.82 19.86
C ALA A 157 -13.46 -7.18 21.11
N ALA A 158 -13.10 -8.25 21.82
CA ALA A 158 -13.78 -8.69 23.05
C ALA A 158 -13.40 -7.87 24.30
N ALA A 159 -12.27 -7.16 24.28
CA ALA A 159 -11.82 -6.28 25.37
C ALA A 159 -12.42 -4.86 25.34
N ALA A 160 -13.36 -4.58 24.42
CA ALA A 160 -14.21 -3.39 24.52
C ALA A 160 -15.28 -3.65 25.60
N PRO A 161 -15.46 -2.75 26.59
CA PRO A 161 -16.46 -2.96 27.64
C PRO A 161 -17.86 -3.12 27.01
N PRO A 162 -18.70 -4.04 27.52
CA PRO A 162 -20.06 -4.20 27.03
C PRO A 162 -20.81 -2.88 27.21
N PRO A 163 -21.62 -2.43 26.24
CA PRO A 163 -22.56 -1.34 26.51
C PRO A 163 -23.47 -1.80 27.66
N PRO A 164 -23.74 -0.95 28.67
CA PRO A 164 -24.64 -1.31 29.75
C PRO A 164 -26.05 -1.49 29.17
N ASN A 165 -26.46 -2.74 29.01
CA ASN A 165 -27.86 -3.11 28.86
C ASN A 165 -28.34 -3.65 30.20
N THR A 166 -29.37 -3.03 30.77
CA THR A 166 -30.33 -3.71 31.67
C THR A 166 -31.68 -2.95 31.66
N PRO A 167 -32.81 -3.64 31.96
CA PRO A 167 -34.04 -3.62 31.15
C PRO A 167 -35.36 -3.30 31.91
N SER A 168 -36.50 -3.37 31.19
CA SER A 168 -37.90 -3.61 31.64
C SER A 168 -38.61 -2.54 32.50
N ALA A 169 -39.94 -2.31 32.48
CA ALA A 169 -41.13 -2.86 31.81
C ALA A 169 -42.30 -1.86 32.07
N ALA A 170 -43.30 -1.73 31.19
CA ALA A 170 -44.73 -2.14 31.37
C ALA A 170 -45.58 -1.04 30.63
N MET A 171 -46.72 -1.22 29.96
CA MET A 171 -47.83 -2.18 30.01
C MET A 171 -48.81 -1.86 28.84
N GLU A 172 -49.29 -2.89 28.13
CA GLU A 172 -50.61 -3.14 27.50
C GLU A 172 -51.43 -2.09 26.71
N ALA A 173 -51.88 -2.46 25.50
CA ALA A 173 -53.28 -2.90 25.21
C ALA A 173 -53.71 -2.67 23.74
N ALA A 174 -54.27 -3.71 23.14
CA ALA A 174 -54.95 -3.70 21.84
C ALA A 174 -56.41 -3.20 21.95
N GLY A 175 -56.92 -2.55 20.90
CA GLY A 175 -58.34 -2.19 20.78
C GLY A 175 -58.71 -1.54 19.44
N THR A 176 -59.44 -2.30 18.61
CA THR A 176 -60.04 -1.93 17.31
C THR A 176 -61.19 -0.93 17.45
N GLY A 177 -61.36 -0.01 16.50
CA GLY A 177 -62.60 0.77 16.35
C GLY A 177 -62.55 1.83 15.25
N ALA A 178 -63.27 1.59 14.15
CA ALA A 178 -63.50 2.52 13.05
C ALA A 178 -64.52 3.62 13.42
N ASN A 179 -64.30 4.88 13.00
CA ASN A 179 -65.14 5.56 11.99
C ASN A 179 -64.62 6.97 11.63
N LYS A 180 -64.72 7.31 10.34
CA LYS A 180 -64.67 8.68 9.75
C LYS A 180 -66.07 9.33 9.90
N PRO A 181 -66.34 10.64 9.61
CA PRO A 181 -65.91 11.43 8.43
C PRO A 181 -65.49 12.88 8.81
N GLY A 182 -65.08 13.82 7.97
CA GLY A 182 -64.91 14.02 6.52
C GLY A 182 -64.48 15.50 6.35
N SER A 183 -63.55 15.86 5.45
CA SER A 183 -63.80 16.68 4.24
C SER A 183 -62.43 17.14 3.72
N VAL A 184 -61.89 16.57 2.62
CA VAL A 184 -61.79 17.15 1.23
C VAL A 184 -60.78 18.33 1.17
N THR A 185 -59.66 18.29 0.42
CA THR A 185 -59.45 18.00 -1.03
C THR A 185 -58.03 17.46 -1.38
N THR A 186 -57.99 16.56 -2.38
CA THR A 186 -57.03 16.39 -3.50
C THR A 186 -55.51 16.47 -3.24
N SER A 187 -54.71 15.39 -3.36
CA SER A 187 -54.12 14.89 -4.62
C SER A 187 -53.42 13.54 -4.39
N LYS A 188 -53.39 12.66 -5.39
CA LYS A 188 -53.06 11.22 -5.31
C LYS A 188 -51.64 10.88 -5.81
N GLY A 189 -50.90 10.08 -5.04
CA GLY A 189 -50.05 8.98 -5.53
C GLY A 189 -48.53 9.20 -5.65
N ALA A 190 -47.74 8.47 -4.83
CA ALA A 190 -46.36 8.03 -5.15
C ALA A 190 -45.84 7.02 -4.10
N GLU A 191 -46.20 5.73 -4.19
CA GLU A 191 -45.60 4.66 -3.34
C GLU A 191 -45.20 3.40 -4.13
N LEU A 192 -44.56 3.58 -5.30
CA LEU A 192 -43.92 2.49 -6.06
C LEU A 192 -42.71 3.03 -6.85
N ASP A 193 -41.59 3.37 -6.21
CA ASP A 193 -40.36 3.75 -6.97
C ASP A 193 -38.99 3.45 -6.30
N LYS A 194 -38.92 2.93 -5.06
CA LYS A 194 -37.61 2.73 -4.40
C LYS A 194 -36.87 1.44 -4.81
N SER A 195 -37.55 0.43 -5.33
CA SER A 195 -36.92 -0.88 -5.62
C SER A 195 -36.19 -0.91 -6.98
N GLY A 196 -36.68 -0.21 -8.00
CA GLY A 196 -36.05 -0.17 -9.33
C GLY A 196 -34.73 0.61 -9.37
N LYS A 197 -34.62 1.67 -8.54
CA LYS A 197 -33.44 2.55 -8.51
C LYS A 197 -32.20 1.92 -7.90
N LYS A 198 -32.36 0.87 -7.06
CA LYS A 198 -31.25 0.11 -6.49
C LYS A 198 -30.66 -0.88 -7.51
N ARG A 199 -31.51 -1.69 -8.17
CA ARG A 199 -31.09 -2.68 -9.17
C ARG A 199 -30.35 -2.04 -10.35
N LYS A 200 -30.85 -0.90 -10.86
CA LYS A 200 -30.23 -0.15 -11.96
C LYS A 200 -28.84 0.43 -11.60
N ARG A 201 -28.56 0.66 -10.31
CA ARG A 201 -27.25 1.15 -9.82
C ARG A 201 -26.25 0.02 -9.63
N ASP A 202 -26.72 -1.18 -9.29
CA ASP A 202 -25.88 -2.37 -9.15
C ASP A 202 -25.48 -2.92 -10.52
N GLU A 203 -26.38 -2.93 -11.52
CA GLU A 203 -26.06 -3.31 -12.91
C GLU A 203 -25.02 -2.36 -13.55
N ALA A 204 -25.19 -1.04 -13.40
CA ALA A 204 -24.22 -0.06 -13.92
C ALA A 204 -22.83 -0.18 -13.27
N LYS A 205 -22.75 -0.65 -12.02
CA LYS A 205 -21.48 -0.87 -11.32
C LYS A 205 -20.77 -2.14 -11.77
N GLU A 206 -21.50 -3.17 -12.20
CA GLU A 206 -20.90 -4.38 -12.74
C GLU A 206 -20.34 -4.13 -14.15
N GLU A 207 -21.07 -3.39 -14.99
CA GLU A 207 -20.61 -3.01 -16.34
C GLU A 207 -19.32 -2.15 -16.28
N GLU A 208 -19.25 -1.15 -15.39
CA GLU A 208 -18.05 -0.31 -15.23
C GLU A 208 -16.83 -1.13 -14.74
N LYS A 209 -17.07 -2.14 -13.89
CA LYS A 209 -16.01 -3.02 -13.38
C LYS A 209 -15.49 -3.97 -14.47
N GLU A 210 -16.36 -4.42 -15.36
CA GLU A 210 -16.00 -5.31 -16.46
C GLU A 210 -15.21 -4.58 -17.56
N GLU A 211 -15.62 -3.36 -17.93
CA GLU A 211 -14.87 -2.50 -18.86
C GLU A 211 -13.46 -2.18 -18.36
N ARG A 212 -13.33 -1.84 -17.07
CA ARG A 212 -12.03 -1.53 -16.45
C ARG A 212 -11.09 -2.74 -16.44
N GLY A 213 -11.64 -3.94 -16.23
CA GLY A 213 -10.90 -5.20 -16.31
C GLY A 213 -10.47 -5.56 -17.74
N ALA A 214 -11.30 -5.24 -18.74
CA ALA A 214 -10.98 -5.43 -20.15
C ALA A 214 -9.87 -4.47 -20.63
N GLU A 215 -9.90 -3.22 -20.16
CA GLU A 215 -8.87 -2.21 -20.48
C GLU A 215 -7.50 -2.59 -19.89
N GLU A 216 -7.47 -3.08 -18.64
CA GLU A 216 -6.23 -3.52 -17.98
C GLU A 216 -5.58 -4.71 -18.69
N LYS A 217 -6.38 -5.70 -19.11
CA LYS A 217 -5.89 -6.83 -19.93
C LYS A 217 -5.32 -6.37 -21.27
N ARG A 218 -5.97 -5.42 -21.94
CA ARG A 218 -5.46 -4.87 -23.22
C ARG A 218 -4.13 -4.14 -23.04
N ARG A 219 -3.98 -3.38 -21.96
CA ARG A 219 -2.74 -2.65 -21.64
C ARG A 219 -1.58 -3.61 -21.32
N SER A 220 -1.85 -4.67 -20.56
CA SER A 220 -0.87 -5.71 -20.26
C SER A 220 -0.43 -6.50 -21.50
N LYS A 221 -1.35 -6.78 -22.43
CA LYS A 221 -1.00 -7.45 -23.69
C LYS A 221 -0.12 -6.56 -24.57
N LYS A 222 -0.45 -5.27 -24.65
CA LYS A 222 0.33 -4.28 -25.40
C LYS A 222 1.74 -4.09 -24.84
N SER A 223 1.92 -4.13 -23.50
CA SER A 223 3.26 -4.06 -22.90
C SER A 223 4.08 -5.31 -23.18
N SER A 224 3.49 -6.52 -23.09
CA SER A 224 4.22 -7.76 -23.41
C SER A 224 4.65 -7.85 -24.87
N GLU A 225 3.85 -7.29 -25.78
CA GLU A 225 4.16 -7.29 -27.22
C GLU A 225 5.26 -6.27 -27.55
N ALA A 226 5.28 -5.12 -26.84
CA ALA A 226 6.36 -4.15 -26.92
C ALA A 226 7.69 -4.71 -26.38
N ASP A 227 7.66 -5.41 -25.23
CA ASP A 227 8.85 -6.08 -24.67
C ASP A 227 9.39 -7.20 -25.58
N GLN A 228 8.53 -7.95 -26.27
CA GLN A 228 8.98 -8.95 -27.26
C GLN A 228 9.62 -8.30 -28.49
N GLN A 229 9.08 -7.17 -28.96
CA GLN A 229 9.67 -6.42 -30.08
C GLN A 229 11.02 -5.79 -29.71
N THR A 230 11.19 -5.24 -28.51
CA THR A 230 12.47 -4.67 -28.08
C THR A 230 13.53 -5.76 -27.91
N LEU A 231 13.18 -6.91 -27.31
CA LEU A 231 14.06 -8.06 -27.22
C LEU A 231 14.47 -8.59 -28.60
N ALA A 232 13.56 -8.54 -29.58
CA ALA A 232 13.88 -8.93 -30.95
C ALA A 232 14.87 -7.94 -31.61
N ILE A 233 14.67 -6.64 -31.46
CA ILE A 233 15.58 -5.62 -32.01
C ILE A 233 16.97 -5.73 -31.36
N ASP A 234 17.04 -5.98 -30.05
CA ASP A 234 18.32 -6.18 -29.35
C ASP A 234 19.04 -7.45 -29.79
N TRP A 235 18.31 -8.54 -30.08
CA TRP A 235 18.88 -9.77 -30.65
C TRP A 235 19.50 -9.52 -32.03
N GLU A 236 18.79 -8.83 -32.93
CA GLU A 236 19.29 -8.51 -34.27
C GLU A 236 20.52 -7.60 -34.21
N ARG A 237 20.49 -6.60 -33.32
CA ARG A 237 21.61 -5.67 -33.13
C ARG A 237 22.84 -6.39 -32.56
N ALA A 238 22.64 -7.33 -31.63
CA ALA A 238 23.70 -8.17 -31.11
C ALA A 238 24.27 -9.11 -32.19
N ALA A 239 23.42 -9.70 -33.04
CA ALA A 239 23.84 -10.57 -34.14
C ALA A 239 24.68 -9.81 -35.18
N VAL A 240 24.26 -8.61 -35.59
CA VAL A 240 25.03 -7.74 -36.51
C VAL A 240 26.38 -7.33 -35.90
N LYS A 241 26.42 -7.08 -34.59
CA LYS A 241 27.68 -6.75 -33.88
C LYS A 241 28.63 -7.94 -33.83
N CYS A 242 28.12 -9.16 -33.67
CA CYS A 242 28.91 -10.39 -33.76
C CYS A 242 29.45 -10.65 -35.18
N ILE A 243 28.63 -10.46 -36.21
CA ILE A 243 29.05 -10.59 -37.62
C ILE A 243 30.15 -9.58 -37.97
N LYS A 244 30.01 -8.32 -37.55
CA LYS A 244 31.03 -7.27 -37.79
C LYS A 244 32.33 -7.47 -37.01
N LYS A 245 32.31 -8.25 -35.93
CA LYS A 245 33.48 -8.55 -35.08
C LYS A 245 34.15 -9.87 -35.46
N ALA A 246 33.58 -10.63 -36.40
CA ALA A 246 34.21 -11.83 -36.94
C ALA A 246 35.39 -11.43 -37.82
N PRO A 247 36.62 -11.92 -37.54
CA PRO A 247 37.76 -11.69 -38.42
C PRO A 247 37.50 -12.37 -39.77
N THR A 248 37.74 -11.65 -40.86
CA THR A 248 37.65 -12.11 -42.26
C THR A 248 38.71 -13.18 -42.55
N LYS A 249 38.55 -14.38 -41.99
CA LYS A 249 39.29 -15.56 -42.43
C LYS A 249 38.55 -16.14 -43.63
N SER A 250 39.17 -15.98 -44.79
CA SER A 250 38.78 -16.53 -46.08
C SER A 250 38.19 -17.95 -45.95
N LEU A 251 36.90 -18.09 -46.23
CA LEU A 251 36.29 -19.37 -46.54
C LEU A 251 36.76 -19.77 -47.95
N SER A 252 37.91 -20.43 -48.03
CA SER A 252 38.31 -21.16 -49.23
C SER A 252 37.32 -22.31 -49.41
N ALA A 253 36.51 -22.21 -50.47
CA ALA A 253 35.60 -23.24 -50.90
C ALA A 253 36.41 -24.49 -51.32
N LYS A 254 36.52 -25.48 -50.42
CA LYS A 254 36.82 -26.84 -50.84
C LYS A 254 35.51 -27.50 -51.29
N VAL A 255 35.28 -27.40 -52.59
CA VAL A 255 34.33 -28.24 -53.34
C VAL A 255 34.73 -29.69 -53.12
N TRP A 256 33.98 -30.43 -52.30
CA TRP A 256 34.03 -31.89 -52.29
C TRP A 256 33.10 -32.35 -53.41
N LYS A 257 33.69 -32.78 -54.52
CA LYS A 257 32.97 -33.33 -55.66
C LYS A 257 33.03 -34.86 -55.55
N LEU A 258 31.83 -35.42 -55.31
CA LEU A 258 31.36 -36.80 -55.45
C LEU A 258 32.03 -37.88 -54.59
#